data_AF-A0A0F9NSZ5-F1
#
_entry.id   AF-A0A0F9NSZ5-F1
#
_cell.length_a   1.000
_cell.length_b   1.000
_cell.length_c   1.000
_cell.angle_alpha   90.00
_cell.angle_beta   90.00
_cell.angle_gamma   90.00
#
_symmetry.space_group_name_H-M   'P 1'
#
loop_
_entity.id
_entity.type
_entity.pdbx_description
1 polymer ?
#
loop_
_entity_poly.entity_id
_entity_poly.type
_entity_poly.pdbx_seq_one_letter_code
_entity_poly.pdbx_strand_id
1 'polypeptide(L)'
;PVFMNFDWFRRYYNEMIKKSGKRVALFIIPKKTREFLSHISLKIEQLIKIEAIKVEAVQAILDGDDWILHKFKENLRVNLYKSTELKFNEKSELLKAIQKNDISEEESKIIKSLLEKLSKREVITLLPFLKKRPSSAISNDQEEQKYSTLELIEDLRADIQKYSEVLNKFFPDQFKFSNVKLSLLWRGGKSNSYVSKQIYKFKKNNEFRIKDDNLLLLEKRIGERFGDKASESFNIIQKYKNSEISLNLLIEFLKIELGKISGDIELTYKQLGILLKDSEEYFYTIRKRIKNPRNQWYNPNYKFDIETLQEFKNILKILFKKSSNTSIGFINNYEALNADLKEYLYEQITIKNQHYFKLIDTVEKAYWFGFLVADGSIDHKRRTVRFELSSKDRDRVEQFALAVGLDLGRVKDRKRFYYNSKGKLTSIELSYVQFGSKRMVEELEEGGITGSHDVEGDVPDFVLKAVTSAKQSGIKGSLSDSSEGKIAAAFLLGFFDGDGHYGGGMSAEIYCSKKGFLIQIKQIFGITNLIRKAKKEIVDEATGEIIRRNSWRLALGPKLFEDILLSYGNSMKRKRPQRYDGSPNFKDNQIN
;
A
#
# COMPACT_ATOMS: atom_id res chain seq x y z
N PRO A 1 -16.20 -11.48 33.33
CA PRO A 1 -17.24 -10.62 33.95
C PRO A 1 -17.25 -9.16 33.47
N VAL A 2 -16.17 -8.66 32.85
CA VAL A 2 -16.14 -7.33 32.25
C VAL A 2 -16.21 -7.49 30.73
N PHE A 3 -17.02 -6.66 30.07
CA PHE A 3 -17.21 -6.55 28.61
C PHE A 3 -18.30 -7.45 28.01
N MET A 4 -19.54 -7.05 28.28
CA MET A 4 -20.75 -7.49 27.58
C MET A 4 -20.80 -6.92 26.16
N ASN A 5 -21.33 -7.73 25.23
CA ASN A 5 -21.62 -7.35 23.84
C ASN A 5 -22.40 -6.00 23.79
N PHE A 6 -21.98 -5.07 22.94
CA PHE A 6 -22.62 -3.76 22.75
C PHE A 6 -24.12 -3.89 22.44
N ASP A 7 -24.49 -4.96 21.73
CA ASP A 7 -25.87 -5.27 21.39
C ASP A 7 -26.69 -5.71 22.62
N TRP A 8 -26.04 -6.39 23.57
CA TRP A 8 -26.63 -6.70 24.88
C TRP A 8 -26.77 -5.45 25.74
N PHE A 9 -25.75 -4.59 25.82
CA PHE A 9 -25.80 -3.33 26.58
C PHE A 9 -26.92 -2.41 26.07
N ARG A 10 -27.05 -2.30 24.75
CA ARG A 10 -28.14 -1.57 24.09
C ARG A 10 -29.50 -2.16 24.42
N ARG A 11 -29.65 -3.49 24.38
CA ARG A 11 -30.91 -4.18 24.74
C ARG A 11 -31.25 -4.00 26.23
N TYR A 12 -30.28 -4.15 27.11
CA TYR A 12 -30.43 -3.98 28.55
C TYR A 12 -30.90 -2.57 28.93
N TYR A 13 -30.26 -1.53 28.37
CA TYR A 13 -30.67 -0.15 28.62
C TYR A 13 -32.02 0.19 28.01
N ASN A 14 -32.33 -0.32 26.83
CA ASN A 14 -33.64 -0.13 26.20
C ASN A 14 -34.77 -0.80 27.00
N GLU A 15 -34.51 -1.97 27.60
CA GLU A 15 -35.42 -2.65 28.52
C GLU A 15 -35.63 -1.85 29.82
N MET A 16 -34.56 -1.31 30.41
CA MET A 16 -34.67 -0.43 31.59
C MET A 16 -35.46 0.85 31.30
N ILE A 17 -35.24 1.47 30.14
CA ILE A 17 -35.96 2.68 29.73
C ILE A 17 -37.44 2.37 29.48
N LYS A 18 -37.76 1.24 28.82
CA LYS A 18 -39.15 0.75 28.64
C LYS A 18 -39.86 0.57 29.99
N LYS A 19 -39.20 -0.04 30.98
CA LYS A 19 -39.78 -0.25 32.32
C LYS A 19 -40.01 1.04 33.10
N SER A 20 -39.29 2.12 32.78
CA SER A 20 -39.43 3.43 33.45
C SER A 20 -40.58 4.30 32.91
N GLY A 21 -41.34 3.83 31.91
CA GLY A 21 -42.50 4.56 31.35
C GLY A 21 -42.14 5.79 30.50
N LYS A 22 -40.85 6.08 30.28
CA LYS A 22 -40.39 7.20 29.45
C LYS A 22 -40.33 6.79 27.98
N ARG A 23 -40.95 7.59 27.09
CA ARG A 23 -40.82 7.42 25.63
C ARG A 23 -39.40 7.78 25.20
N VAL A 24 -38.61 6.76 24.90
CA VAL A 24 -37.29 6.75 24.22
C VAL A 24 -36.42 7.98 24.51
N ALA A 25 -35.50 7.86 25.48
CA ALA A 25 -34.39 8.78 25.57
C ALA A 25 -33.45 8.55 24.37
N LEU A 26 -33.29 9.57 23.53
CA LEU A 26 -32.24 9.62 22.51
C LEU A 26 -30.90 9.60 23.23
N PHE A 27 -30.32 8.41 23.40
CA PHE A 27 -28.99 8.28 23.97
C PHE A 27 -27.97 8.72 22.90
N ILE A 28 -27.69 10.02 22.88
CA ILE A 28 -26.69 10.61 22.00
C ILE A 28 -25.32 10.19 22.54
N ILE A 29 -24.82 9.06 22.07
CA ILE A 29 -23.42 8.67 22.28
C ILE A 29 -22.58 9.65 21.47
N PRO A 30 -21.68 10.43 22.11
CA PRO A 30 -20.82 11.35 21.39
C PRO A 30 -20.04 10.63 20.29
N LYS A 31 -19.87 11.28 19.13
CA LYS A 31 -19.16 10.73 17.96
C LYS A 31 -17.81 10.12 18.35
N LYS A 32 -17.07 10.79 19.25
CA LYS A 32 -15.78 10.33 19.78
C LYS A 32 -15.87 9.01 20.55
N THR A 33 -16.92 8.82 21.35
CA THR A 33 -17.14 7.56 22.07
C THR A 33 -17.47 6.43 21.09
N ARG A 34 -18.23 6.71 20.03
CA ARG A 34 -18.50 5.75 18.95
C ARG A 34 -17.22 5.37 18.19
N GLU A 35 -16.38 6.35 17.86
CA GLU A 35 -15.08 6.15 17.20
C GLU A 35 -14.12 5.35 18.09
N PHE A 36 -14.06 5.65 19.39
CA PHE A 36 -13.24 4.92 20.36
C PHE A 36 -13.68 3.45 20.49
N LEU A 37 -14.99 3.21 20.64
CA LEU A 37 -15.53 1.86 20.73
C LEU A 37 -15.31 1.08 19.42
N SER A 38 -15.43 1.75 18.27
CA SER A 38 -15.11 1.15 16.96
C SER A 38 -13.63 0.78 16.84
N HIS A 39 -12.72 1.64 17.31
CA HIS A 39 -11.28 1.37 17.33
C HIS A 39 -10.92 0.18 18.24
N ILE A 40 -11.50 0.11 19.44
CA ILE A 40 -11.28 -1.01 20.37
C ILE A 40 -11.85 -2.30 19.78
N SER A 41 -13.05 -2.28 19.20
CA SER A 41 -13.64 -3.44 18.52
C SER A 41 -12.73 -3.93 17.39
N LEU A 42 -12.19 -3.02 16.58
CA LEU A 42 -11.29 -3.35 15.47
C LEU A 42 -9.96 -3.95 15.96
N LYS A 43 -9.40 -3.43 17.07
CA LYS A 43 -8.21 -4.02 17.71
C LYS A 43 -8.47 -5.40 18.30
N ILE A 44 -9.63 -5.60 18.93
CA ILE A 44 -10.03 -6.91 19.46
C ILE A 44 -10.22 -7.91 18.32
N GLU A 45 -10.89 -7.52 17.23
CA GLU A 45 -10.99 -8.34 16.02
C GLU A 45 -9.63 -8.67 15.42
N GLN A 46 -8.68 -7.72 15.43
CA GLN A 46 -7.31 -7.98 15.00
C GLN A 46 -6.59 -8.98 15.93
N LEU A 47 -6.76 -8.88 17.25
CA LEU A 47 -6.18 -9.82 18.20
C LEU A 47 -6.78 -11.23 18.05
N ILE A 48 -8.09 -11.33 17.88
CA ILE A 48 -8.80 -12.60 17.60
C ILE A 48 -8.31 -13.19 16.27
N LYS A 49 -8.15 -12.36 15.22
CA LYS A 49 -7.58 -12.80 13.94
C LYS A 49 -6.14 -13.27 14.07
N ILE A 50 -5.33 -12.64 14.90
CA ILE A 50 -3.93 -13.03 15.13
C ILE A 50 -3.83 -14.36 15.89
N GLU A 51 -4.71 -14.57 16.87
CA GLU A 51 -4.79 -15.83 17.61
C GLU A 51 -5.28 -16.97 16.70
N ALA A 52 -6.27 -16.70 15.84
CA ALA A 52 -6.69 -17.62 14.78
C ALA A 52 -5.55 -17.95 13.80
N ILE A 53 -4.76 -16.95 13.37
CA ILE A 53 -3.61 -17.15 12.48
C ILE A 53 -2.54 -18.06 13.12
N LYS A 54 -2.32 -17.98 14.44
CA LYS A 54 -1.39 -18.90 15.13
C LYS A 54 -1.88 -20.34 15.03
N VAL A 55 -3.16 -20.58 15.31
CA VAL A 55 -3.77 -21.93 15.29
C VAL A 55 -3.81 -22.48 13.88
N GLU A 56 -4.21 -21.67 12.90
CA GLU A 56 -4.25 -22.06 11.48
C GLU A 56 -2.86 -22.36 10.92
N ALA A 57 -1.83 -21.58 11.29
CA ALA A 57 -0.47 -21.81 10.82
C ALA A 57 0.11 -23.13 11.39
N VAL A 58 -0.15 -23.43 12.66
CA VAL A 58 0.27 -24.71 13.27
C VAL A 58 -0.50 -25.86 12.64
N GLN A 59 -1.81 -25.71 12.42
CA GLN A 59 -2.62 -26.73 11.76
C GLN A 59 -2.14 -27.01 10.33
N ALA A 60 -1.87 -25.97 9.53
CA ALA A 60 -1.40 -26.11 8.16
C ALA A 60 -0.01 -26.78 8.06
N ILE A 61 0.82 -26.67 9.10
CA ILE A 61 2.11 -27.39 9.17
C ILE A 61 1.89 -28.87 9.50
N LEU A 62 0.95 -29.16 10.41
CA LEU A 62 0.63 -30.53 10.81
C LEU A 62 -0.12 -31.30 9.71
N ASP A 63 -0.91 -30.60 8.89
CA ASP A 63 -1.61 -31.14 7.72
C ASP A 63 -0.80 -31.02 6.41
N GLY A 64 0.41 -30.45 6.48
CA GLY A 64 1.28 -30.22 5.33
C GLY A 64 1.87 -31.52 4.77
N ASP A 65 2.55 -31.42 3.63
CA ASP A 65 3.29 -32.56 3.07
C ASP A 65 4.46 -32.99 4.00
N ASP A 66 4.98 -34.20 3.76
CA ASP A 66 6.07 -34.80 4.54
C ASP A 66 7.30 -33.88 4.65
N TRP A 67 7.53 -33.04 3.64
CA TRP A 67 8.64 -32.10 3.62
C TRP A 67 8.44 -30.93 4.59
N ILE A 68 7.26 -30.31 4.59
CA ILE A 68 6.89 -29.25 5.55
C ILE A 68 6.97 -29.80 6.97
N LEU A 69 6.43 -31.00 7.17
CA LEU A 69 6.42 -31.66 8.47
C LEU A 69 7.84 -31.99 8.96
N HIS A 70 8.70 -32.52 8.08
CA HIS A 70 10.10 -32.80 8.40
C HIS A 70 10.85 -31.53 8.80
N LYS A 71 10.71 -30.45 8.02
CA LYS A 71 11.37 -29.16 8.28
C LYS A 71 10.89 -28.53 9.59
N PHE A 72 9.61 -28.69 9.92
CA PHE A 72 9.06 -28.31 11.21
C PHE A 72 9.72 -29.11 12.34
N LYS A 73 9.79 -30.45 12.24
CA LYS A 73 10.42 -31.33 13.25
C LYS A 73 11.87 -30.94 13.51
N GLU A 74 12.67 -30.68 12.47
CA GLU A 74 14.08 -30.29 12.62
C GLU A 74 14.24 -28.93 13.33
N ASN A 75 13.49 -27.92 12.92
CA ASN A 75 13.58 -26.59 13.54
C ASN A 75 13.15 -26.62 15.01
N LEU A 76 12.10 -27.38 15.32
CA LEU A 76 11.64 -27.55 16.68
C LEU A 76 12.74 -28.22 17.52
N ARG A 77 13.34 -29.33 17.05
CA ARG A 77 14.44 -30.01 17.75
C ARG A 77 15.61 -29.09 18.08
N VAL A 78 16.03 -28.26 17.12
CA VAL A 78 17.18 -27.35 17.26
C VAL A 78 16.89 -26.19 18.21
N ASN A 79 15.68 -25.64 18.18
CA ASN A 79 15.36 -24.42 18.91
C ASN A 79 14.65 -24.65 20.25
N LEU A 80 14.10 -25.84 20.51
CA LEU A 80 13.31 -26.11 21.72
C LEU A 80 14.07 -25.85 23.02
N TYR A 81 15.36 -26.16 23.05
CA TYR A 81 16.21 -25.90 24.22
C TYR A 81 16.40 -24.41 24.50
N LYS A 82 16.29 -23.55 23.47
CA LYS A 82 16.38 -22.09 23.59
C LYS A 82 15.11 -21.46 24.13
N SER A 83 14.00 -22.20 24.21
CA SER A 83 12.77 -21.63 24.75
C SER A 83 12.88 -21.37 26.25
N THR A 84 12.52 -20.17 26.68
CA THR A 84 12.42 -19.77 28.08
C THR A 84 11.00 -19.94 28.65
N GLU A 85 10.00 -20.11 27.78
CA GLU A 85 8.59 -20.17 28.17
C GLU A 85 8.07 -21.60 28.43
N LEU A 86 8.73 -22.62 27.88
CA LEU A 86 8.39 -24.03 28.14
C LEU A 86 9.19 -24.64 29.29
N LYS A 87 8.50 -25.37 30.18
CA LYS A 87 9.12 -26.17 31.24
C LYS A 87 9.82 -27.42 30.67
N PHE A 88 10.73 -28.02 31.43
CA PHE A 88 11.49 -29.20 30.98
C PHE A 88 10.60 -30.40 30.60
N ASN A 89 9.53 -30.65 31.37
CA ASN A 89 8.56 -31.70 31.06
C ASN A 89 7.80 -31.42 29.75
N GLU A 90 7.37 -30.18 29.52
CA GLU A 90 6.71 -29.77 28.28
C GLU A 90 7.63 -29.91 27.06
N LYS A 91 8.91 -29.57 27.20
CA LYS A 91 9.92 -29.80 26.15
C LYS A 91 10.09 -31.29 25.86
N SER A 92 10.10 -32.13 26.90
CA SER A 92 10.22 -33.58 26.75
C SER A 92 8.99 -34.20 26.05
N GLU A 93 7.78 -33.76 26.42
CA GLU A 93 6.54 -34.20 25.78
C GLU A 93 6.49 -33.79 24.30
N LEU A 94 6.87 -32.55 23.98
CA LEU A 94 6.93 -32.07 22.61
C LEU A 94 7.96 -32.86 21.78
N LEU A 95 9.12 -33.20 22.36
CA LEU A 95 10.14 -34.03 21.71
C LEU A 95 9.63 -35.44 21.41
N LYS A 96 8.90 -36.07 22.34
CA LYS A 96 8.32 -37.40 22.13
C LYS A 96 7.30 -37.39 21.00
N ALA A 97 6.44 -36.37 20.94
CA ALA A 97 5.44 -36.21 19.90
C ALA A 97 6.07 -36.07 18.49
N ILE A 98 7.17 -35.30 18.35
CA ILE A 98 7.82 -35.08 17.05
C ILE A 98 8.84 -36.16 16.64
N GLN A 99 9.12 -37.14 17.51
CA GLN A 99 10.04 -38.24 17.21
C GLN A 99 9.40 -39.34 16.37
N LYS A 100 8.08 -39.47 16.38
CA LYS A 100 7.38 -40.43 15.55
C LYS A 100 7.41 -40.04 14.08
N ASN A 101 7.38 -41.03 13.20
CA ASN A 101 7.32 -40.82 11.76
C ASN A 101 6.01 -40.10 11.40
N ASP A 102 4.89 -40.63 11.91
CA ASP A 102 3.55 -40.04 11.78
C ASP A 102 3.10 -39.43 13.11
N ILE A 103 2.36 -38.32 13.04
CA ILE A 103 1.83 -37.62 14.22
C ILE A 103 0.38 -38.06 14.43
N SER A 104 0.08 -38.69 15.57
CA SER A 104 -1.31 -39.08 15.91
C SER A 104 -2.17 -37.85 16.25
N GLU A 105 -3.49 -38.04 16.32
CA GLU A 105 -4.41 -36.95 16.69
C GLU A 105 -4.13 -36.45 18.13
N GLU A 106 -3.79 -37.35 19.05
CA GLU A 106 -3.37 -37.01 20.41
C GLU A 106 -2.08 -36.18 20.43
N GLU A 107 -1.11 -36.50 19.58
CA GLU A 107 0.15 -35.78 19.49
C GLU A 107 -0.02 -34.40 18.86
N SER A 108 -0.90 -34.29 17.85
CA SER A 108 -1.32 -33.00 17.29
C SER A 108 -1.95 -32.11 18.36
N LYS A 109 -2.82 -32.67 19.23
CA LYS A 109 -3.39 -31.94 20.37
C LYS A 109 -2.32 -31.47 21.35
N ILE A 110 -1.33 -32.32 21.66
CA ILE A 110 -0.20 -31.95 22.53
C ILE A 110 0.60 -30.80 21.92
N ILE A 111 1.01 -30.91 20.64
CA ILE A 111 1.81 -29.90 19.93
C ILE A 111 1.08 -28.54 19.92
N LYS A 112 -0.22 -28.52 19.59
CA LYS A 112 -1.02 -27.29 19.62
C LYS A 112 -1.09 -26.68 21.00
N SER A 113 -1.44 -27.48 22.01
CA SER A 113 -1.60 -26.99 23.39
C SER A 113 -0.32 -26.36 23.93
N LEU A 114 0.85 -26.88 23.54
CA LEU A 114 2.15 -26.36 23.97
C LEU A 114 2.56 -25.12 23.18
N LEU A 115 2.28 -25.06 21.88
CA LEU A 115 2.56 -23.87 21.05
C LEU A 115 1.62 -22.69 21.36
N GLU A 116 0.39 -22.95 21.82
CA GLU A 116 -0.56 -21.91 22.25
C GLU A 116 -0.11 -21.17 23.51
N LYS A 117 0.63 -21.85 24.41
CA LYS A 117 1.21 -21.23 25.61
C LYS A 117 2.30 -20.21 25.29
N LEU A 118 2.84 -20.25 24.08
CA LEU A 118 3.98 -19.43 23.69
C LEU A 118 3.56 -18.03 23.24
N SER A 119 4.30 -17.04 23.71
CA SER A 119 4.24 -15.68 23.22
C SER A 119 4.59 -15.64 21.74
N LYS A 120 4.10 -14.61 21.03
CA LYS A 120 4.41 -14.43 19.60
C LYS A 120 5.92 -14.41 19.35
N ARG A 121 6.69 -13.78 20.25
CA ARG A 121 8.15 -13.68 20.16
C ARG A 121 8.79 -15.06 20.25
N GLU A 122 8.26 -15.91 21.12
CA GLU A 122 8.78 -17.24 21.36
C GLU A 122 8.45 -18.21 20.23
N VAL A 123 7.20 -18.21 19.73
CA VAL A 123 6.81 -19.00 18.54
C VAL A 123 7.71 -18.68 17.35
N ILE A 124 7.95 -17.39 17.12
CA ILE A 124 8.82 -16.91 16.06
C ILE A 124 10.30 -17.31 16.28
N THR A 125 10.72 -17.48 17.53
CA THR A 125 12.08 -17.91 17.90
C THR A 125 12.26 -19.42 17.74
N LEU A 126 11.23 -20.20 18.07
CA LEU A 126 11.20 -21.65 17.86
C LEU A 126 11.08 -22.04 16.39
N LEU A 127 10.31 -21.25 15.63
CA LEU A 127 10.01 -21.48 14.22
C LEU A 127 10.52 -20.30 13.38
N PRO A 128 11.85 -20.11 13.29
CA PRO A 128 12.44 -18.96 12.59
C PRO A 128 12.13 -18.95 11.08
N PHE A 129 11.72 -20.07 10.49
CA PHE A 129 11.22 -20.14 9.12
C PHE A 129 9.83 -19.49 8.95
N LEU A 130 9.11 -19.22 10.05
CA LEU A 130 7.95 -18.32 10.05
C LEU A 130 8.37 -16.84 10.04
N LYS A 131 9.62 -16.53 10.42
CA LYS A 131 10.20 -15.17 10.51
C LYS A 131 10.90 -14.74 9.22
N LYS A 132 11.36 -15.71 8.43
CA LYS A 132 12.00 -15.54 7.13
C LYS A 132 11.52 -16.65 6.20
N ARG A 133 11.00 -16.31 5.01
CA ARG A 133 11.52 -16.98 3.82
C ARG A 133 13.01 -16.61 3.78
N PRO A 134 13.97 -17.50 4.08
CA PRO A 134 15.36 -17.09 4.14
C PRO A 134 15.93 -17.16 2.73
N SER A 135 16.05 -15.98 2.12
CA SER A 135 17.17 -15.67 1.25
C SER A 135 18.50 -15.79 2.01
N SER A 136 19.49 -16.28 1.26
CA SER A 136 20.94 -16.28 1.47
C SER A 136 21.54 -17.05 2.67
N ALA A 137 22.03 -18.25 2.37
CA ALA A 137 23.42 -18.67 2.58
C ALA A 137 23.64 -20.04 1.92
N ILE A 138 23.68 -20.07 0.59
CA ILE A 138 24.17 -21.21 -0.19
C ILE A 138 25.26 -20.66 -1.11
N SER A 139 26.36 -21.41 -1.17
CA SER A 139 27.62 -21.14 -1.87
C SER A 139 27.48 -20.57 -3.29
N ASN A 140 28.42 -19.69 -3.62
CA ASN A 140 28.59 -18.84 -4.81
C ASN A 140 28.56 -19.50 -6.21
N ASP A 141 28.08 -20.73 -6.38
CA ASP A 141 28.03 -21.40 -7.70
C ASP A 141 26.63 -21.83 -8.14
N GLN A 142 25.59 -21.50 -7.38
CA GLN A 142 24.22 -21.55 -7.91
C GLN A 142 23.87 -20.15 -8.41
N GLU A 143 23.87 -19.95 -9.73
CA GLU A 143 23.08 -18.89 -10.35
C GLU A 143 21.70 -18.94 -9.70
N GLU A 144 21.40 -17.98 -8.81
CA GLU A 144 20.08 -17.86 -8.19
C GLU A 144 19.06 -17.98 -9.31
N GLN A 145 18.22 -19.02 -9.28
CA GLN A 145 17.15 -19.21 -10.24
C GLN A 145 16.20 -18.01 -10.13
N LYS A 146 16.48 -16.98 -10.93
CA LYS A 146 15.67 -15.77 -11.01
C LYS A 146 14.44 -16.11 -11.82
N TYR A 147 13.27 -15.96 -11.21
CA TYR A 147 12.00 -16.04 -11.91
C TYR A 147 11.83 -14.77 -12.74
N SER A 148 12.06 -14.90 -14.04
CA SER A 148 12.12 -13.79 -14.97
C SER A 148 10.73 -13.21 -15.26
N THR A 149 10.70 -11.95 -15.70
CA THR A 149 9.46 -11.28 -16.09
C THR A 149 8.75 -12.00 -17.23
N LEU A 150 9.50 -12.61 -18.16
CA LEU A 150 8.90 -13.38 -19.25
C LEU A 150 8.21 -14.64 -18.73
N GLU A 151 8.84 -15.37 -17.81
CA GLU A 151 8.24 -16.56 -17.21
C GLU A 151 6.97 -16.21 -16.44
N LEU A 152 6.97 -15.15 -15.62
CA LEU A 152 5.76 -14.66 -14.96
C LEU A 152 4.63 -14.34 -15.96
N ILE A 153 4.95 -13.68 -17.08
CA ILE A 153 3.97 -13.35 -18.12
C ILE A 153 3.38 -14.64 -18.73
N GLU A 154 4.21 -15.64 -19.03
CA GLU A 154 3.73 -16.90 -19.59
C GLU A 154 2.90 -17.71 -18.59
N ASP A 155 3.30 -17.76 -17.32
CA ASP A 155 2.58 -18.49 -16.27
C ASP A 155 1.22 -17.85 -15.98
N LEU A 156 1.16 -16.52 -15.90
CA LEU A 156 -0.11 -15.79 -15.82
C LEU A 156 -0.98 -16.06 -17.04
N ARG A 157 -0.41 -16.03 -18.26
CA ARG A 157 -1.15 -16.30 -19.49
C ARG A 157 -1.74 -17.71 -19.48
N ALA A 158 -0.92 -18.71 -19.17
CA ALA A 158 -1.29 -20.12 -19.16
C ALA A 158 -2.36 -20.44 -18.10
N ASP A 159 -2.28 -19.82 -16.92
CA ASP A 159 -3.28 -20.04 -15.87
C ASP A 159 -4.60 -19.31 -16.16
N ILE A 160 -4.55 -18.06 -16.62
CA ILE A 160 -5.76 -17.30 -16.98
C ILE A 160 -6.52 -17.99 -18.12
N GLN A 161 -5.79 -18.59 -19.08
CA GLN A 161 -6.37 -19.32 -20.20
C GLN A 161 -7.31 -20.46 -19.79
N LYS A 162 -7.13 -21.04 -18.59
CA LYS A 162 -7.99 -22.10 -18.05
C LYS A 162 -9.41 -21.60 -17.75
N TYR A 163 -9.62 -20.29 -17.64
CA TYR A 163 -10.91 -19.67 -17.30
C TYR A 163 -11.65 -19.14 -18.55
N SER A 164 -11.81 -20.00 -19.55
CA SER A 164 -12.39 -19.67 -20.86
C SER A 164 -13.76 -19.01 -20.80
N GLU A 165 -14.63 -19.38 -19.84
CA GLU A 165 -15.93 -18.75 -19.65
C GLU A 165 -15.84 -17.27 -19.26
N VAL A 166 -14.87 -16.91 -18.41
CA VAL A 166 -14.61 -15.52 -18.01
C VAL A 166 -14.04 -14.78 -19.21
N LEU A 167 -13.05 -15.36 -19.88
CA LEU A 167 -12.43 -14.76 -21.06
C LEU A 167 -13.45 -14.48 -22.17
N ASN A 168 -14.43 -15.38 -22.36
CA ASN A 168 -15.50 -15.20 -23.33
C ASN A 168 -16.36 -13.96 -23.11
N LYS A 169 -16.50 -13.50 -21.86
CA LYS A 169 -17.20 -12.24 -21.57
C LYS A 169 -16.43 -11.02 -22.07
N PHE A 170 -15.10 -11.09 -22.10
CA PHE A 170 -14.24 -9.98 -22.49
C PHE A 170 -13.94 -9.94 -23.99
N PHE A 171 -13.82 -11.09 -24.66
CA PHE A 171 -13.48 -11.13 -26.10
C PHE A 171 -14.42 -11.99 -26.95
N PRO A 172 -15.76 -11.83 -26.86
CA PRO A 172 -16.75 -12.78 -27.41
C PRO A 172 -16.54 -13.17 -28.88
N ASP A 173 -16.03 -12.24 -29.70
CA ASP A 173 -15.79 -12.50 -31.12
C ASP A 173 -14.60 -13.44 -31.40
N GLN A 174 -13.67 -13.56 -30.45
CA GLN A 174 -12.49 -14.42 -30.57
C GLN A 174 -12.74 -15.85 -30.08
N PHE A 175 -13.86 -16.09 -29.38
CA PHE A 175 -14.24 -17.41 -28.86
C PHE A 175 -15.18 -18.16 -29.80
N LYS A 176 -15.01 -18.01 -31.11
CA LYS A 176 -15.80 -18.78 -32.09
C LYS A 176 -15.03 -20.03 -32.50
N PHE A 177 -15.59 -21.20 -32.20
CA PHE A 177 -15.17 -22.46 -32.80
C PHE A 177 -15.19 -22.29 -34.32
N SER A 178 -14.08 -22.56 -35.02
CA SER A 178 -14.07 -22.38 -36.47
C SER A 178 -14.99 -23.41 -37.14
N ASN A 179 -15.52 -23.10 -38.33
CA ASN A 179 -16.30 -24.08 -39.10
C ASN A 179 -15.51 -25.36 -39.35
N VAL A 180 -14.18 -25.26 -39.47
CA VAL A 180 -13.26 -26.39 -39.60
C VAL A 180 -13.25 -27.22 -38.32
N LYS A 181 -13.00 -26.60 -37.15
CA LYS A 181 -13.01 -27.31 -35.86
C LYS A 181 -14.39 -27.95 -35.60
N LEU A 182 -15.47 -27.24 -35.89
CA LEU A 182 -16.84 -27.76 -35.72
C LEU A 182 -17.11 -28.94 -36.65
N SER A 183 -16.65 -28.87 -37.90
CA SER A 183 -16.77 -29.99 -38.85
C SER A 183 -16.01 -31.22 -38.39
N LEU A 184 -14.78 -31.03 -37.90
CA LEU A 184 -13.95 -32.10 -37.36
C LEU A 184 -14.61 -32.74 -36.13
N LEU A 185 -15.15 -31.94 -35.21
CA LEU A 185 -15.90 -32.46 -34.07
C LEU A 185 -17.13 -33.25 -34.53
N TRP A 186 -17.94 -32.68 -35.42
CA TRP A 186 -19.19 -33.28 -35.90
C TRP A 186 -18.95 -34.60 -36.65
N ARG A 187 -17.87 -34.69 -37.44
CA ARG A 187 -17.58 -35.88 -38.26
C ARG A 187 -16.49 -36.78 -37.67
N GLY A 188 -16.10 -36.58 -36.41
CA GLY A 188 -15.06 -37.37 -35.74
C GLY A 188 -13.73 -37.36 -36.50
N GLY A 189 -13.28 -36.18 -36.92
CA GLY A 189 -12.03 -35.96 -37.66
C GLY A 189 -12.09 -36.24 -39.16
N LYS A 190 -13.16 -36.87 -39.66
CA LYS A 190 -13.23 -37.34 -41.07
C LYS A 190 -13.46 -36.25 -42.12
N SER A 191 -13.84 -35.03 -41.71
CA SER A 191 -14.10 -33.94 -42.66
C SER A 191 -13.97 -32.57 -42.01
N ASN A 192 -13.23 -31.67 -42.64
CA ASN A 192 -13.08 -30.27 -42.24
C ASN A 192 -14.10 -29.31 -42.92
N SER A 193 -14.92 -29.81 -43.84
CA SER A 193 -15.82 -29.00 -44.67
C SER A 193 -17.31 -29.32 -44.46
N TYR A 194 -17.64 -30.23 -43.53
CA TYR A 194 -19.01 -30.68 -43.30
C TYR A 194 -19.97 -29.53 -42.98
N VAL A 195 -19.63 -28.68 -42.00
CA VAL A 195 -20.45 -27.52 -41.60
C VAL A 195 -20.66 -26.57 -42.77
N SER A 196 -19.58 -26.24 -43.49
CA SER A 196 -19.66 -25.37 -44.67
C SER A 196 -20.56 -25.95 -45.76
N LYS A 197 -20.53 -27.28 -45.97
CA LYS A 197 -21.44 -27.97 -46.90
C LYS A 197 -22.90 -27.91 -46.45
N GLN A 198 -23.19 -28.02 -45.15
CA GLN A 198 -24.57 -27.88 -44.65
C GLN A 198 -25.08 -26.44 -44.81
N ILE A 199 -24.26 -25.45 -44.47
CA ILE A 199 -24.59 -24.03 -44.69
C ILE A 199 -24.86 -23.76 -46.17
N TYR A 200 -24.03 -24.31 -47.08
CA TYR A 200 -24.23 -24.16 -48.52
C TYR A 200 -25.56 -24.76 -49.00
N LYS A 201 -25.92 -25.96 -48.52
CA LYS A 201 -27.21 -26.59 -48.84
C LYS A 201 -28.38 -25.73 -48.34
N PHE A 202 -28.29 -25.20 -47.13
CA PHE A 202 -29.29 -24.30 -46.57
C PHE A 202 -29.42 -22.99 -47.36
N LYS A 203 -28.30 -22.41 -47.81
CA LYS A 203 -28.34 -21.22 -48.68
C LYS A 203 -29.01 -21.48 -50.03
N LYS A 204 -28.95 -22.71 -50.55
CA LYS A 204 -29.64 -23.11 -51.80
C LYS A 204 -31.11 -23.48 -51.59
N ASN A 205 -31.45 -23.96 -50.40
CA ASN A 205 -32.80 -24.33 -50.04
C ASN A 205 -33.03 -23.97 -48.56
N ASN A 206 -33.79 -22.91 -48.30
CA ASN A 206 -34.08 -22.44 -46.94
C ASN A 206 -34.89 -23.46 -46.11
N GLU A 207 -35.52 -24.45 -46.75
CA GLU A 207 -36.21 -25.56 -46.08
C GLU A 207 -35.27 -26.73 -45.74
N PHE A 208 -34.00 -26.68 -46.17
CA PHE A 208 -33.03 -27.74 -45.89
C PHE A 208 -32.86 -27.94 -44.38
N ARG A 209 -33.04 -29.18 -43.93
CA ARG A 209 -32.77 -29.61 -42.57
C ARG A 209 -31.70 -30.68 -42.49
N ILE A 210 -30.88 -30.59 -41.43
CA ILE A 210 -29.94 -31.64 -41.09
C ILE A 210 -30.75 -32.84 -40.58
N LYS A 211 -30.48 -34.04 -41.10
CA LYS A 211 -31.12 -35.28 -40.63
C LYS A 211 -30.84 -35.51 -39.14
N ASP A 212 -31.84 -35.98 -38.41
CA ASP A 212 -31.76 -36.19 -36.95
C ASP A 212 -30.60 -37.10 -36.54
N ASP A 213 -30.31 -38.16 -37.30
CA ASP A 213 -29.15 -39.04 -37.05
C ASP A 213 -27.82 -38.27 -36.99
N ASN A 214 -27.66 -37.23 -37.83
CA ASN A 214 -26.46 -36.40 -37.80
C ASN A 214 -26.44 -35.45 -36.60
N LEU A 215 -27.60 -35.00 -36.11
CA LEU A 215 -27.69 -34.18 -34.90
C LEU A 215 -27.42 -35.02 -33.66
N LEU A 216 -27.97 -36.24 -33.59
CA LEU A 216 -27.71 -37.19 -32.52
C LEU A 216 -26.22 -37.56 -32.45
N LEU A 217 -25.58 -37.76 -33.61
CA LEU A 217 -24.13 -37.97 -33.68
C LEU A 217 -23.36 -36.75 -33.15
N LEU A 218 -23.79 -35.52 -33.45
CA LEU A 218 -23.16 -34.31 -32.91
C LEU A 218 -23.32 -34.22 -31.39
N GLU A 219 -24.54 -34.41 -30.86
CA GLU A 219 -24.82 -34.42 -29.43
C GLU A 219 -23.92 -35.43 -28.72
N LYS A 220 -23.87 -36.68 -29.22
CA LYS A 220 -22.98 -37.72 -28.69
C LYS A 220 -21.52 -37.25 -28.66
N ARG A 221 -21.01 -36.66 -29.74
CA ARG A 221 -19.62 -36.19 -29.83
C ARG A 221 -19.31 -35.01 -28.91
N ILE A 222 -20.25 -34.07 -28.77
CA ILE A 222 -20.13 -32.94 -27.84
C ILE A 222 -20.11 -33.49 -26.41
N GLY A 223 -21.01 -34.42 -26.06
CA GLY A 223 -21.06 -35.07 -24.76
C GLY A 223 -19.80 -35.86 -24.44
N GLU A 224 -19.31 -36.69 -25.38
CA GLU A 224 -18.05 -37.44 -25.26
C GLU A 224 -16.86 -36.50 -24.99
N ARG A 225 -16.81 -35.33 -25.64
CA ARG A 225 -15.67 -34.43 -25.54
C ARG A 225 -15.73 -33.48 -24.35
N PHE A 226 -16.91 -32.96 -24.00
CA PHE A 226 -17.06 -31.87 -23.03
C PHE A 226 -17.82 -32.26 -21.76
N GLY A 227 -18.38 -33.47 -21.70
CA GLY A 227 -19.11 -33.98 -20.53
C GLY A 227 -20.22 -33.03 -20.11
N ASP A 228 -20.30 -32.75 -18.81
CA ASP A 228 -21.36 -31.92 -18.21
C ASP A 228 -21.38 -30.47 -18.72
N LYS A 229 -20.25 -29.97 -19.24
CA LYS A 229 -20.18 -28.61 -19.83
C LYS A 229 -20.97 -28.49 -21.14
N ALA A 230 -21.40 -29.62 -21.72
CA ALA A 230 -22.13 -29.66 -22.97
C ALA A 230 -23.62 -29.26 -22.86
N SER A 231 -24.16 -29.06 -21.66
CA SER A 231 -25.59 -28.88 -21.43
C SER A 231 -26.22 -27.78 -22.31
N GLU A 232 -25.58 -26.62 -22.40
CA GLU A 232 -26.10 -25.53 -23.24
C GLU A 232 -25.97 -25.82 -24.74
N SER A 233 -24.94 -26.56 -25.16
CA SER A 233 -24.83 -27.04 -26.54
C SER A 233 -25.98 -27.98 -26.90
N PHE A 234 -26.42 -28.84 -25.97
CA PHE A 234 -27.60 -29.68 -26.17
C PHE A 234 -28.88 -28.86 -26.28
N ASN A 235 -29.06 -27.84 -25.42
CA ASN A 235 -30.20 -26.92 -25.53
C ASN A 235 -30.25 -26.24 -26.90
N ILE A 236 -29.12 -25.77 -27.41
CA ILE A 236 -29.02 -25.16 -28.74
C ILE A 236 -29.45 -26.17 -29.84
N ILE A 237 -29.03 -27.43 -29.75
CA ILE A 237 -29.41 -28.47 -30.73
C ILE A 237 -30.91 -28.79 -30.63
N GLN A 238 -31.47 -28.87 -29.43
CA GLN A 238 -32.90 -29.12 -29.22
C GLN A 238 -33.77 -27.98 -29.78
N LYS A 239 -33.38 -26.72 -29.57
CA LYS A 239 -34.03 -25.57 -30.20
C LYS A 239 -34.07 -25.69 -31.73
N TYR A 240 -32.98 -26.17 -32.35
CA TYR A 240 -32.97 -26.41 -33.79
C TYR A 240 -33.91 -27.55 -34.22
N LYS A 241 -33.92 -28.67 -33.48
CA LYS A 241 -34.85 -29.80 -33.72
C LYS A 241 -36.31 -29.34 -33.66
N ASN A 242 -36.63 -28.50 -32.69
CA ASN A 242 -37.97 -27.91 -32.49
C ASN A 242 -38.33 -26.81 -33.49
N SER A 243 -37.44 -26.47 -34.43
CA SER A 243 -37.63 -25.35 -35.38
C SER A 243 -37.64 -23.95 -34.76
N GLU A 244 -37.16 -23.79 -33.52
CA GLU A 244 -37.10 -22.49 -32.85
C GLU A 244 -35.97 -21.60 -33.41
N ILE A 245 -34.93 -22.21 -33.99
CA ILE A 245 -33.79 -21.51 -34.59
C ILE A 245 -33.45 -22.09 -35.98
N SER A 246 -32.90 -21.25 -36.86
CA SER A 246 -32.44 -21.66 -38.20
C SER A 246 -31.09 -22.37 -38.16
N LEU A 247 -30.67 -23.01 -39.27
CA LEU A 247 -29.36 -23.66 -39.34
C LEU A 247 -28.21 -22.68 -39.11
N ASN A 248 -28.29 -21.47 -39.67
CA ASN A 248 -27.25 -20.46 -39.46
C ASN A 248 -27.10 -20.09 -37.98
N LEU A 249 -28.21 -19.95 -37.26
CA LEU A 249 -28.21 -19.67 -35.82
C LEU A 249 -27.72 -20.87 -35.01
N LEU A 250 -28.11 -22.10 -35.35
CA LEU A 250 -27.56 -23.32 -34.74
C LEU A 250 -26.04 -23.32 -34.83
N ILE A 251 -25.49 -23.09 -36.02
CA ILE A 251 -24.04 -23.09 -36.22
C ILE A 251 -23.38 -21.95 -35.44
N GLU A 252 -23.88 -20.71 -35.54
CA GLU A 252 -23.26 -19.59 -34.82
C GLU A 252 -23.33 -19.77 -33.30
N PHE A 253 -24.46 -20.20 -32.75
CA PHE A 253 -24.62 -20.45 -31.31
C PHE A 253 -23.72 -21.60 -30.83
N LEU A 254 -23.65 -22.70 -31.57
CA LEU A 254 -22.72 -23.78 -31.24
C LEU A 254 -21.26 -23.33 -31.32
N LYS A 255 -20.89 -22.50 -32.31
CA LYS A 255 -19.51 -22.00 -32.40
C LYS A 255 -19.13 -21.17 -31.18
N ILE A 256 -20.04 -20.31 -30.71
CA ILE A 256 -19.84 -19.51 -29.51
C ILE A 256 -19.76 -20.43 -28.28
N GLU A 257 -20.71 -21.33 -28.11
CA GLU A 257 -20.79 -22.17 -26.91
C GLU A 257 -19.65 -23.19 -26.82
N LEU A 258 -19.36 -23.89 -27.92
CA LEU A 258 -18.22 -24.81 -27.98
C LEU A 258 -16.89 -24.08 -27.85
N GLY A 259 -16.80 -22.84 -28.34
CA GLY A 259 -15.67 -21.97 -28.08
C GLY A 259 -15.45 -21.77 -26.58
N LYS A 260 -16.49 -21.35 -25.85
CA LYS A 260 -16.44 -21.17 -24.37
C LYS A 260 -15.96 -22.42 -23.65
N ILE A 261 -16.52 -23.60 -23.95
CA ILE A 261 -16.24 -24.81 -23.16
C ILE A 261 -15.00 -25.58 -23.60
N SER A 262 -14.48 -25.31 -24.80
CA SER A 262 -13.38 -26.11 -25.36
C SER A 262 -12.03 -25.92 -24.67
N GLY A 263 -11.77 -24.76 -24.07
CA GLY A 263 -10.43 -24.43 -23.54
C GLY A 263 -9.32 -24.32 -24.60
N ASP A 264 -9.62 -24.59 -25.88
CA ASP A 264 -8.70 -24.52 -27.03
C ASP A 264 -8.37 -23.06 -27.44
N ILE A 265 -8.58 -22.11 -26.55
CA ILE A 265 -8.40 -20.69 -26.82
C ILE A 265 -7.00 -20.32 -26.38
N GLU A 266 -6.17 -19.87 -27.31
CA GLU A 266 -4.89 -19.30 -26.95
C GLU A 266 -5.08 -17.85 -26.48
N LEU A 267 -4.82 -17.57 -25.21
CA LEU A 267 -4.80 -16.21 -24.72
C LEU A 267 -3.57 -15.51 -25.30
N THR A 268 -3.78 -14.49 -26.13
CA THR A 268 -2.70 -13.70 -26.73
C THR A 268 -2.15 -12.68 -25.72
N TYR A 269 -0.91 -12.20 -25.93
CA TYR A 269 -0.33 -11.13 -25.09
C TYR A 269 -1.11 -9.83 -25.16
N LYS A 270 -1.78 -9.57 -26.29
CA LYS A 270 -2.64 -8.40 -26.44
C LYS A 270 -3.83 -8.47 -25.50
N GLN A 271 -4.52 -9.61 -25.50
CA GLN A 271 -5.65 -9.85 -24.60
C GLN A 271 -5.23 -9.85 -23.13
N LEU A 272 -4.09 -10.47 -22.81
CA LEU A 272 -3.54 -10.40 -21.46
C LEU A 272 -3.30 -8.94 -21.02
N GLY A 273 -2.84 -8.09 -21.94
CA GLY A 273 -2.60 -6.66 -21.70
C GLY A 273 -3.89 -5.89 -21.47
N ILE A 274 -4.93 -6.16 -22.26
CA ILE A 274 -6.28 -5.62 -22.03
C ILE A 274 -6.78 -6.02 -20.65
N LEU A 275 -6.68 -7.31 -20.29
CA LEU A 275 -7.20 -7.80 -19.01
C LEU A 275 -6.50 -7.16 -17.80
N LEU A 276 -5.17 -7.06 -17.82
CA LEU A 276 -4.39 -6.68 -16.63
C LEU A 276 -3.95 -5.22 -16.60
N LYS A 277 -4.04 -4.47 -17.71
CA LYS A 277 -3.59 -3.07 -17.82
C LYS A 277 -4.47 -2.18 -18.70
N ASP A 278 -5.59 -2.69 -19.19
CA ASP A 278 -6.45 -1.97 -20.13
C ASP A 278 -5.67 -1.46 -21.36
N SER A 279 -4.73 -2.26 -21.85
CA SER A 279 -3.85 -1.88 -22.97
C SER A 279 -3.36 -3.08 -23.78
N GLU A 280 -3.74 -3.15 -25.05
CA GLU A 280 -3.33 -4.23 -25.96
C GLU A 280 -1.81 -4.35 -26.13
N GLU A 281 -1.12 -3.21 -26.06
CA GLU A 281 0.32 -3.14 -26.39
C GLU A 281 1.20 -3.35 -25.15
N TYR A 282 0.64 -3.47 -23.96
CA TYR A 282 1.40 -3.49 -22.70
C TYR A 282 2.42 -4.64 -22.63
N PHE A 283 1.95 -5.89 -22.61
CA PHE A 283 2.85 -7.04 -22.56
C PHE A 283 3.64 -7.23 -23.85
N TYR A 284 3.08 -6.85 -25.00
CA TYR A 284 3.80 -6.88 -26.27
C TYR A 284 5.02 -5.96 -26.25
N THR A 285 4.88 -4.74 -25.71
CA THR A 285 5.96 -3.77 -25.54
C THR A 285 7.00 -4.27 -24.55
N ILE A 286 6.59 -4.83 -23.41
CA ILE A 286 7.51 -5.40 -22.42
C ILE A 286 8.32 -6.54 -23.03
N ARG A 287 7.68 -7.47 -23.73
CA ARG A 287 8.37 -8.57 -24.41
C ARG A 287 9.36 -8.07 -25.45
N LYS A 288 8.99 -7.05 -26.24
CA LYS A 288 9.92 -6.39 -27.18
C LYS A 288 11.10 -5.75 -26.47
N ARG A 289 10.88 -5.06 -25.35
CA ARG A 289 11.95 -4.47 -24.52
C ARG A 289 12.90 -5.53 -23.96
N ILE A 290 12.41 -6.70 -23.59
CA ILE A 290 13.25 -7.79 -23.07
C ILE A 290 13.98 -8.55 -24.19
N LYS A 291 13.33 -8.80 -25.32
CA LYS A 291 13.83 -9.72 -26.36
C LYS A 291 14.56 -9.05 -27.53
N ASN A 292 14.37 -7.76 -27.79
CA ASN A 292 14.90 -7.11 -29.01
C ASN A 292 16.00 -6.08 -28.68
N PRO A 293 17.29 -6.40 -28.90
CA PRO A 293 18.41 -5.47 -28.69
C PRO A 293 18.34 -4.17 -29.51
N ARG A 294 17.57 -4.14 -30.61
CA ARG A 294 17.38 -2.93 -31.43
C ARG A 294 16.30 -1.99 -30.88
N ASN A 295 15.58 -2.39 -29.83
CA ASN A 295 14.60 -1.52 -29.18
C ASN A 295 15.33 -0.42 -28.40
N GLN A 296 14.94 0.84 -28.56
CA GLN A 296 15.56 1.96 -27.83
C GLN A 296 15.44 1.86 -26.29
N TRP A 297 14.51 1.03 -25.81
CA TRP A 297 14.31 0.72 -24.39
C TRP A 297 14.66 -0.75 -24.09
N TYR A 298 15.59 -1.34 -24.83
CA TYR A 298 16.05 -2.71 -24.60
C TYR A 298 16.57 -2.86 -23.16
N ASN A 299 15.97 -3.78 -22.42
CA ASN A 299 16.38 -4.14 -21.07
C ASN A 299 16.07 -5.63 -20.85
N PRO A 300 17.05 -6.52 -21.04
CA PRO A 300 16.85 -7.95 -20.85
C PRO A 300 16.53 -8.31 -19.38
N ASN A 301 16.89 -7.43 -18.46
CA ASN A 301 16.65 -7.57 -17.02
C ASN A 301 15.45 -6.72 -16.55
N TYR A 302 14.51 -6.38 -17.45
CA TYR A 302 13.30 -5.66 -17.06
C TYR A 302 12.54 -6.44 -15.99
N LYS A 303 12.15 -5.76 -14.91
CA LYS A 303 11.35 -6.30 -13.81
C LYS A 303 10.08 -5.47 -13.62
N PHE A 304 8.99 -6.12 -13.27
CA PHE A 304 7.78 -5.41 -12.84
C PHE A 304 8.02 -4.74 -11.49
N ASP A 305 7.51 -3.54 -11.32
CA ASP A 305 7.47 -2.89 -10.02
C ASP A 305 6.35 -3.46 -9.12
N ILE A 306 6.51 -3.31 -7.80
CA ILE A 306 5.57 -3.83 -6.80
C ILE A 306 4.16 -3.26 -7.00
N GLU A 307 4.02 -1.96 -7.31
CA GLU A 307 2.72 -1.33 -7.57
C GLU A 307 1.99 -2.01 -8.74
N THR A 308 2.68 -2.24 -9.85
CA THR A 308 2.15 -2.98 -11.00
C THR A 308 1.73 -4.41 -10.62
N LEU A 309 2.53 -5.11 -9.81
CA LEU A 309 2.19 -6.47 -9.36
C LEU A 309 0.96 -6.50 -8.44
N GLN A 310 0.80 -5.51 -7.57
CA GLN A 310 -0.39 -5.37 -6.73
C GLN A 310 -1.65 -5.05 -7.55
N GLU A 311 -1.51 -4.21 -8.59
CA GLU A 311 -2.58 -3.96 -9.55
C GLU A 311 -3.02 -5.26 -10.24
N PHE A 312 -2.07 -6.09 -10.71
CA PHE A 312 -2.39 -7.40 -11.27
C PHE A 312 -3.14 -8.28 -10.27
N LYS A 313 -2.66 -8.37 -9.02
CA LYS A 313 -3.35 -9.15 -7.96
C LYS A 313 -4.78 -8.66 -7.75
N ASN A 314 -5.01 -7.36 -7.73
CA ASN A 314 -6.35 -6.78 -7.52
C ASN A 314 -7.29 -7.09 -8.68
N ILE A 315 -6.82 -6.89 -9.91
CA ILE A 315 -7.58 -7.22 -11.12
C ILE A 315 -7.90 -8.72 -11.16
N LEU A 316 -6.91 -9.59 -10.90
CA LEU A 316 -7.12 -11.03 -10.86
C LEU A 316 -8.17 -11.44 -9.82
N LYS A 317 -8.17 -10.85 -8.62
CA LYS A 317 -9.20 -11.09 -7.59
C LYS A 317 -10.59 -10.68 -8.07
N ILE A 318 -10.71 -9.53 -8.74
CA ILE A 318 -11.97 -9.02 -9.27
C ILE A 318 -12.50 -9.96 -10.36
N LEU A 319 -11.64 -10.34 -11.32
CA LEU A 319 -12.02 -11.13 -12.49
C LEU A 319 -12.29 -12.61 -12.17
N PHE A 320 -11.43 -13.24 -11.37
CA PHE A 320 -11.42 -14.69 -11.18
C PHE A 320 -11.78 -15.14 -9.75
N LYS A 321 -11.98 -14.22 -8.81
CA LYS A 321 -12.37 -14.50 -7.42
C LYS A 321 -11.46 -15.56 -6.79
N LYS A 322 -12.01 -16.66 -6.26
CA LYS A 322 -11.24 -17.75 -5.63
C LYS A 322 -10.27 -18.43 -6.60
N SER A 323 -10.60 -18.46 -7.89
CA SER A 323 -9.74 -19.07 -8.90
C SER A 323 -8.47 -18.26 -9.18
N SER A 324 -8.39 -17.01 -8.70
CA SER A 324 -7.18 -16.18 -8.85
C SER A 324 -5.98 -16.65 -8.01
N ASN A 325 -6.17 -17.56 -7.06
CA ASN A 325 -5.12 -17.93 -6.10
C ASN A 325 -3.83 -18.46 -6.76
N THR A 326 -3.95 -19.25 -7.83
CA THR A 326 -2.78 -19.77 -8.57
C THR A 326 -2.00 -18.64 -9.23
N SER A 327 -2.66 -17.79 -10.02
CA SER A 327 -2.06 -16.60 -10.63
C SER A 327 -1.44 -15.64 -9.60
N ILE A 328 -2.10 -15.42 -8.47
CA ILE A 328 -1.54 -14.63 -7.35
C ILE A 328 -0.32 -15.33 -6.75
N GLY A 329 -0.32 -16.66 -6.68
CA GLY A 329 0.82 -17.48 -6.27
C GLY A 329 2.05 -17.24 -7.13
N PHE A 330 1.89 -17.17 -8.45
CA PHE A 330 2.98 -16.81 -9.37
C PHE A 330 3.53 -15.42 -9.08
N ILE A 331 2.66 -14.42 -8.90
CA ILE A 331 3.12 -13.06 -8.57
C ILE A 331 3.87 -13.03 -7.24
N ASN A 332 3.36 -13.72 -6.21
CA ASN A 332 4.03 -13.80 -4.90
C ASN A 332 5.38 -14.55 -4.98
N ASN A 333 5.50 -15.53 -5.87
CA ASN A 333 6.76 -16.23 -6.12
C ASN A 333 7.76 -15.28 -6.81
N TYR A 334 7.30 -14.52 -7.80
CA TYR A 334 8.10 -13.53 -8.51
C TYR A 334 8.64 -12.44 -7.57
N GLU A 335 7.78 -11.88 -6.70
CA GLU A 335 8.20 -10.91 -5.68
C GLU A 335 9.28 -11.47 -4.75
N ALA A 336 9.16 -12.74 -4.34
CA ALA A 336 10.10 -13.34 -3.40
C ALA A 336 11.45 -13.71 -4.02
N LEU A 337 11.47 -14.06 -5.30
CA LEU A 337 12.69 -14.38 -6.04
C LEU A 337 13.38 -13.15 -6.65
N ASN A 338 12.78 -11.96 -6.52
CA ASN A 338 13.34 -10.70 -7.00
C ASN A 338 13.36 -9.66 -5.87
N ALA A 339 14.25 -9.81 -4.88
CA ALA A 339 14.28 -8.89 -3.72
C ALA A 339 14.60 -7.41 -4.09
N ASP A 340 15.11 -7.17 -5.29
CA ASP A 340 15.47 -5.87 -5.86
C ASP A 340 14.35 -5.23 -6.71
N LEU A 341 13.10 -5.69 -6.59
CA LEU A 341 11.97 -5.04 -7.28
C LEU A 341 11.88 -3.56 -6.89
N LYS A 342 11.70 -2.72 -7.91
CA LYS A 342 11.32 -1.32 -7.72
C LYS A 342 9.93 -1.25 -7.13
N GLU A 343 9.66 -0.23 -6.34
CA GLU A 343 8.34 -0.06 -5.77
C GLU A 343 7.32 0.43 -6.81
N TYR A 344 7.77 1.24 -7.77
CA TYR A 344 6.96 1.74 -8.90
C TYR A 344 7.80 1.92 -10.19
N LEU A 345 7.16 1.92 -11.37
CA LEU A 345 7.84 1.85 -12.68
C LEU A 345 8.89 2.95 -12.93
N TYR A 346 8.58 4.19 -12.50
CA TYR A 346 9.44 5.37 -12.63
C TYR A 346 10.11 5.73 -11.33
N GLU A 347 10.44 4.74 -10.52
CA GLU A 347 11.14 4.94 -9.28
C GLU A 347 12.49 5.63 -9.52
N GLN A 348 12.50 6.93 -9.20
CA GLN A 348 13.66 7.80 -9.16
C GLN A 348 14.11 7.89 -7.71
N ILE A 349 14.54 6.77 -7.12
CA ILE A 349 15.12 6.83 -5.78
C ILE A 349 16.43 7.56 -5.88
N THR A 350 16.42 8.72 -5.27
CA THR A 350 17.52 9.66 -5.30
C THR A 350 18.10 9.84 -3.89
N ILE A 351 17.52 9.14 -2.90
CA ILE A 351 17.82 9.25 -1.47
C ILE A 351 17.82 7.86 -0.82
N LYS A 352 18.60 7.66 0.24
CA LYS A 352 18.64 6.37 0.96
C LYS A 352 17.42 6.15 1.87
N ASN A 353 16.91 7.20 2.51
CA ASN A 353 15.84 7.12 3.51
C ASN A 353 14.49 7.55 2.92
N GLN A 354 13.91 6.73 2.05
CA GLN A 354 12.67 7.10 1.33
C GLN A 354 11.43 7.19 2.23
N HIS A 355 11.43 6.46 3.35
CA HIS A 355 10.37 6.42 4.36
C HIS A 355 10.69 7.28 5.58
N TYR A 356 11.40 8.39 5.38
CA TYR A 356 11.88 9.23 6.47
C TYR A 356 10.72 9.78 7.34
N PHE A 357 9.56 10.06 6.73
CA PHE A 357 8.39 10.63 7.42
C PHE A 357 7.25 9.63 7.67
N LYS A 358 7.38 8.36 7.25
CA LYS A 358 6.41 7.29 7.52
C LYS A 358 6.00 7.20 8.99
N LEU A 359 6.96 7.39 9.89
CA LEU A 359 6.75 7.49 11.33
C LEU A 359 7.62 8.61 11.89
N ILE A 360 6.96 9.66 12.39
CA ILE A 360 7.60 10.82 13.01
C ILE A 360 7.66 10.58 14.52
N ASP A 361 8.65 9.78 14.93
CA ASP A 361 8.89 9.32 16.30
C ASP A 361 10.16 9.91 16.93
N THR A 362 10.87 10.77 16.20
CA THR A 362 12.08 11.43 16.68
C THR A 362 11.95 12.95 16.58
N VAL A 363 12.66 13.64 17.48
CA VAL A 363 12.77 15.10 17.50
C VAL A 363 13.26 15.64 16.16
N GLU A 364 14.28 15.02 15.56
CA GLU A 364 14.85 15.44 14.28
C GLU A 364 13.85 15.31 13.12
N LYS A 365 13.12 14.19 13.02
CA LYS A 365 12.07 14.03 12.00
C LYS A 365 10.98 15.07 12.16
N ALA A 366 10.53 15.32 13.39
CA ALA A 366 9.49 16.31 13.66
C ALA A 366 9.96 17.73 13.27
N TYR A 367 11.20 18.08 13.60
CA TYR A 367 11.84 19.32 13.17
C TYR A 367 11.83 19.48 11.66
N TRP A 368 12.36 18.51 10.92
CA TRP A 368 12.40 18.60 9.45
C TRP A 368 11.01 18.64 8.83
N PHE A 369 10.05 17.89 9.39
CA PHE A 369 8.66 17.95 8.93
C PHE A 369 8.08 19.36 9.11
N GLY A 370 8.25 19.97 10.29
CA GLY A 370 7.81 21.34 10.54
C GLY A 370 8.48 22.36 9.61
N PHE A 371 9.76 22.19 9.33
CA PHE A 371 10.49 23.05 8.39
C PHE A 371 9.95 22.91 6.96
N LEU A 372 9.67 21.69 6.50
CA LEU A 372 9.06 21.47 5.19
C LEU A 372 7.62 21.99 5.10
N VAL A 373 6.85 22.00 6.20
CA VAL A 373 5.52 22.64 6.23
C VAL A 373 5.63 24.16 5.99
N ALA A 374 6.74 24.79 6.41
CA ALA A 374 6.99 26.21 6.20
C ALA A 374 7.57 26.52 4.82
N ASP A 375 8.73 25.92 4.48
CA ASP A 375 9.55 26.27 3.30
C ASP A 375 9.72 25.11 2.30
N GLY A 376 9.10 23.97 2.53
CA GLY A 376 9.15 22.81 1.63
C GLY A 376 8.23 22.97 0.43
N SER A 377 8.58 22.29 -0.67
CA SER A 377 7.73 22.20 -1.86
C SER A 377 7.70 20.76 -2.38
N ILE A 378 6.50 20.28 -2.71
CA ILE A 378 6.30 18.99 -3.36
C ILE A 378 5.68 19.20 -4.76
N ASP A 379 6.12 18.39 -5.72
CA ASP A 379 5.53 18.31 -7.07
C ASP A 379 4.93 16.92 -7.24
N HIS A 380 3.59 16.83 -7.21
CA HIS A 380 2.87 15.55 -7.32
C HIS A 380 3.06 14.90 -8.70
N LYS A 381 3.20 15.69 -9.77
CA LYS A 381 3.36 15.17 -11.13
C LYS A 381 4.73 14.54 -11.31
N ARG A 382 5.77 15.24 -10.83
CA ARG A 382 7.16 14.76 -10.92
C ARG A 382 7.56 13.87 -9.75
N ARG A 383 6.73 13.79 -8.72
CA ARG A 383 6.99 13.06 -7.46
C ARG A 383 8.31 13.53 -6.82
N THR A 384 8.54 14.85 -6.82
CA THR A 384 9.78 15.44 -6.30
C THR A 384 9.52 16.28 -5.06
N VAL A 385 10.43 16.18 -4.09
CA VAL A 385 10.51 17.07 -2.94
C VAL A 385 11.64 18.06 -3.17
N ARG A 386 11.39 19.32 -2.85
CA ARG A 386 12.36 20.41 -2.90
C ARG A 386 12.41 21.13 -1.56
N PHE A 387 13.62 21.38 -1.08
CA PHE A 387 13.89 22.21 0.08
C PHE A 387 14.93 23.26 -0.32
N GLU A 388 14.60 24.54 -0.16
CA GLU A 388 15.39 25.66 -0.65
C GLU A 388 15.42 26.78 0.39
N LEU A 389 16.61 27.25 0.74
CA LEU A 389 16.82 28.35 1.68
C LEU A 389 17.81 29.36 1.10
N SER A 390 17.99 30.50 1.78
CA SER A 390 19.10 31.41 1.47
C SER A 390 20.44 30.69 1.65
N SER A 391 21.42 31.00 0.79
CA SER A 391 22.77 30.41 0.90
C SER A 391 23.48 30.73 2.22
N LYS A 392 23.01 31.73 2.98
CA LYS A 392 23.47 31.99 4.36
C LYS A 392 23.12 30.87 5.35
N ASP A 393 22.08 30.09 5.02
CA ASP A 393 21.55 28.99 5.81
C ASP A 393 21.78 27.63 5.11
N ARG A 394 22.80 27.56 4.24
CA ARG A 394 23.15 26.37 3.44
C ARG A 394 23.41 25.13 4.30
N ASP A 395 23.98 25.30 5.49
CA ASP A 395 24.25 24.22 6.44
C ASP A 395 22.97 23.46 6.83
N ARG A 396 21.81 24.13 6.87
CA ARG A 396 20.51 23.47 7.10
C ARG A 396 20.10 22.61 5.92
N VAL A 397 20.32 23.08 4.71
CA VAL A 397 20.03 22.33 3.47
C VAL A 397 20.89 21.06 3.41
N GLU A 398 22.17 21.16 3.78
CA GLU A 398 23.09 20.03 3.86
C GLU A 398 22.70 19.03 4.96
N GLN A 399 22.29 19.50 6.14
CA GLN A 399 21.80 18.62 7.20
C GLN A 399 20.52 17.89 6.82
N PHE A 400 19.58 18.57 6.16
CA PHE A 400 18.40 17.89 5.63
C PHE A 400 18.78 16.84 4.57
N ALA A 401 19.74 17.16 3.68
CA ALA A 401 20.26 16.22 2.70
C ALA A 401 20.80 14.95 3.37
N LEU A 402 21.63 15.09 4.40
CA LEU A 402 22.18 13.97 5.16
C LEU A 402 21.08 13.18 5.88
N ALA A 403 20.10 13.84 6.49
CA ALA A 403 19.00 13.20 7.19
C ALA A 403 18.18 12.28 6.28
N VAL A 404 17.90 12.70 5.04
CA VAL A 404 17.22 11.86 4.04
C VAL A 404 18.17 10.91 3.30
N GLY A 405 19.48 10.99 3.54
CA GLY A 405 20.49 10.17 2.88
C GLY A 405 20.71 10.54 1.40
N LEU A 406 20.62 11.83 1.08
CA LEU A 406 21.02 12.41 -0.20
C LEU A 406 22.52 12.75 -0.19
N ASP A 407 23.19 12.51 -1.31
CA ASP A 407 24.60 12.90 -1.48
C ASP A 407 24.78 14.43 -1.41
N LEU A 408 25.79 14.89 -0.67
CA LEU A 408 26.05 16.33 -0.48
C LEU A 408 26.45 17.05 -1.78
N GLY A 409 27.05 16.35 -2.75
CA GLY A 409 27.34 16.88 -4.08
C GLY A 409 26.07 17.24 -4.88
N ARG A 410 24.89 16.84 -4.38
CA ARG A 410 23.59 17.21 -4.95
C ARG A 410 22.94 18.43 -4.31
N VAL A 411 23.56 19.01 -3.29
CA VAL A 411 23.17 20.33 -2.79
C VAL A 411 23.68 21.39 -3.76
N LYS A 412 22.77 22.09 -4.42
CA LYS A 412 23.07 23.05 -5.48
C LYS A 412 22.77 24.47 -5.01
N ASP A 413 23.51 25.43 -5.57
CA ASP A 413 23.25 26.85 -5.41
C ASP A 413 22.59 27.42 -6.67
N ARG A 414 21.79 28.47 -6.49
CA ARG A 414 21.25 29.26 -7.61
C ARG A 414 21.05 30.72 -7.20
N LYS A 415 21.03 31.61 -8.19
CA LYS A 415 20.62 33.01 -8.03
C LYS A 415 19.20 33.18 -8.51
N ARG A 416 18.33 33.74 -7.66
CA ARG A 416 16.98 34.18 -8.05
C ARG A 416 16.98 35.71 -8.10
N PHE A 417 16.58 36.25 -9.25
CA PHE A 417 16.37 37.69 -9.41
C PHE A 417 14.91 38.03 -9.10
N TYR A 418 14.68 39.12 -8.39
CA TYR A 418 13.33 39.60 -8.07
C TYR A 418 13.36 41.12 -7.88
N TYR A 419 12.23 41.76 -8.09
CA TYR A 419 12.06 43.19 -7.80
C TYR A 419 11.72 43.38 -6.32
N ASN A 420 12.46 44.24 -5.64
CA ASN A 420 12.13 44.59 -4.25
C ASN A 420 10.93 45.57 -4.19
N SER A 421 10.48 45.91 -2.98
CA SER A 421 9.37 46.86 -2.77
C SER A 421 9.61 48.27 -3.33
N LYS A 422 10.85 48.62 -3.70
CA LYS A 422 11.21 49.88 -4.37
C LYS A 422 11.31 49.74 -5.90
N GLY A 423 10.90 48.60 -6.46
CA GLY A 423 11.00 48.31 -7.89
C GLY A 423 12.44 48.08 -8.39
N LYS A 424 13.43 47.92 -7.50
CA LYS A 424 14.82 47.65 -7.90
C LYS A 424 15.05 46.15 -8.05
N LEU A 425 15.56 45.74 -9.21
CA LEU A 425 16.01 44.37 -9.45
C LEU A 425 17.14 44.02 -8.48
N THR A 426 16.91 42.99 -7.68
CA THR A 426 17.83 42.43 -6.68
C THR A 426 18.01 40.94 -6.96
N SER A 427 19.09 40.35 -6.46
CA SER A 427 19.25 38.90 -6.47
C SER A 427 19.42 38.37 -5.05
N ILE A 428 18.91 37.17 -4.82
CA ILE A 428 19.18 36.38 -3.63
C ILE A 428 19.89 35.08 -4.04
N GLU A 429 20.95 34.76 -3.31
CA GLU A 429 21.64 33.49 -3.41
C GLU A 429 20.89 32.46 -2.56
N LEU A 430 20.53 31.35 -3.18
CA LEU A 430 19.74 30.26 -2.61
C LEU A 430 20.52 28.96 -2.73
N SER A 431 20.46 28.15 -1.68
CA SER A 431 20.94 26.77 -1.68
C SER A 431 19.74 25.83 -1.60
N TYR A 432 19.74 24.74 -2.37
CA TYR A 432 18.61 23.83 -2.42
C TYR A 432 19.02 22.38 -2.62
N VAL A 433 18.13 21.49 -2.20
CA VAL A 433 18.10 20.08 -2.60
C VAL A 433 16.78 19.79 -3.31
N GLN A 434 16.86 18.92 -4.31
CA GLN A 434 15.69 18.39 -5.01
C GLN A 434 15.93 16.91 -5.32
N PHE A 435 14.96 16.09 -4.96
CA PHE A 435 15.02 14.65 -5.19
C PHE A 435 13.65 14.07 -5.55
N GLY A 436 13.66 13.01 -6.34
CA GLY A 436 12.47 12.19 -6.59
C GLY A 436 12.26 11.21 -5.44
N SER A 437 11.02 11.10 -4.95
CA SER A 437 10.57 10.02 -4.06
C SER A 437 9.04 10.08 -3.98
N LYS A 438 8.35 9.11 -4.59
CA LYS A 438 6.88 9.00 -4.50
C LYS A 438 6.47 8.85 -3.04
N ARG A 439 7.16 7.98 -2.30
CA ARG A 439 6.89 7.70 -0.89
C ARG A 439 7.02 8.93 -0.01
N MET A 440 8.09 9.71 -0.17
CA MET A 440 8.24 10.94 0.59
C MET A 440 7.13 11.93 0.26
N VAL A 441 6.73 12.05 -1.01
CA VAL A 441 5.62 12.93 -1.40
C VAL A 441 4.29 12.48 -0.77
N GLU A 442 3.98 11.19 -0.84
CA GLU A 442 2.78 10.60 -0.21
C GLU A 442 2.79 10.81 1.32
N GLU A 443 3.91 10.53 2.00
CA GLU A 443 4.05 10.68 3.46
C GLU A 443 3.93 12.15 3.91
N LEU A 444 4.47 13.09 3.12
CA LEU A 444 4.33 14.52 3.38
C LEU A 444 2.89 15.00 3.16
N GLU A 445 2.22 14.50 2.11
CA GLU A 445 0.82 14.81 1.81
C GLU A 445 -0.14 14.27 2.87
N GLU A 446 0.03 13.00 3.27
CA GLU A 446 -0.70 12.39 4.40
C GLU A 446 -0.47 13.15 5.71
N GLY A 447 0.72 13.71 5.89
CA GLY A 447 1.06 14.57 7.03
C GLY A 447 0.53 16.01 6.91
N GLY A 448 -0.17 16.38 5.85
CA GLY A 448 -0.81 17.70 5.68
C GLY A 448 -0.03 18.70 4.83
N ILE A 449 1.11 18.33 4.24
CA ILE A 449 1.79 19.14 3.23
C ILE A 449 1.10 18.92 1.89
N THR A 450 0.07 19.71 1.62
CA THR A 450 -0.51 19.79 0.28
C THR A 450 0.29 20.81 -0.54
N GLY A 451 0.42 20.62 -1.86
CA GLY A 451 1.04 21.60 -2.75
C GLY A 451 0.46 23.02 -2.60
N SER A 452 1.02 23.99 -3.34
CA SER A 452 0.77 25.43 -3.18
C SER A 452 -0.68 25.93 -3.36
N HIS A 453 -1.63 25.04 -3.67
CA HIS A 453 -3.01 25.39 -4.01
C HIS A 453 -4.02 24.56 -3.18
N ASP A 454 -4.88 25.26 -2.45
CA ASP A 454 -6.29 24.91 -2.18
C ASP A 454 -6.75 24.07 -0.97
N VAL A 455 -5.89 23.53 -0.11
CA VAL A 455 -6.38 22.89 1.14
C VAL A 455 -6.06 23.77 2.35
N GLU A 456 -7.07 24.03 3.21
CA GLU A 456 -6.84 24.56 4.55
C GLU A 456 -5.86 23.62 5.26
N GLY A 457 -4.59 24.05 5.39
CA GLY A 457 -3.56 23.20 5.98
C GLY A 457 -3.86 23.04 7.46
N ASP A 458 -4.14 21.82 7.88
CA ASP A 458 -4.33 21.46 9.27
C ASP A 458 -2.98 21.20 9.94
N VAL A 459 -2.93 21.35 11.26
CA VAL A 459 -1.78 20.92 12.05
C VAL A 459 -1.73 19.39 12.02
N PRO A 460 -0.58 18.77 11.71
CA PRO A 460 -0.51 17.32 11.56
C PRO A 460 -0.97 16.57 12.82
N ASP A 461 -1.70 15.47 12.63
CA ASP A 461 -2.27 14.65 13.71
C ASP A 461 -1.25 14.20 14.76
N PHE A 462 -0.02 13.91 14.35
CA PHE A 462 1.03 13.48 15.27
C PHE A 462 1.39 14.57 16.28
N VAL A 463 1.31 15.85 15.90
CA VAL A 463 1.56 17.00 16.78
C VAL A 463 0.46 17.10 17.84
N LEU A 464 -0.81 16.99 17.44
CA LEU A 464 -1.94 17.00 18.37
C LEU A 464 -1.84 15.84 19.40
N LYS A 465 -1.52 14.64 18.91
CA LYS A 465 -1.32 13.45 19.75
C LYS A 465 -0.15 13.64 20.71
N ALA A 466 0.97 14.17 20.23
CA ALA A 466 2.17 14.42 21.03
C ALA A 466 1.91 15.44 22.15
N VAL A 467 1.25 16.58 21.85
CA VAL A 467 0.91 17.58 22.87
C VAL A 467 -0.09 17.05 23.90
N THR A 468 -1.07 16.27 23.45
CA THR A 468 -2.07 15.67 24.36
C THR A 468 -1.42 14.64 25.29
N SER A 469 -0.54 13.80 24.76
CA SER A 469 0.21 12.80 25.54
C SER A 469 1.12 13.50 26.56
N ALA A 470 1.82 14.56 26.15
CA ALA A 470 2.65 15.37 27.05
C ALA A 470 1.82 15.96 28.19
N LYS A 471 0.64 16.54 27.91
CA LYS A 471 -0.26 17.10 28.94
C LYS A 471 -0.81 16.03 29.89
N GLN A 472 -1.07 14.81 29.39
CA GLN A 472 -1.58 13.70 30.19
C GLN A 472 -0.53 13.05 31.10
N SER A 473 0.76 13.20 30.78
CA SER A 473 1.86 12.66 31.60
C SER A 473 1.93 13.26 33.02
N GLY A 474 1.20 14.35 33.30
CA GLY A 474 1.15 14.98 34.62
C GLY A 474 2.40 15.79 34.98
N ILE A 475 3.37 15.89 34.06
CA ILE A 475 4.56 16.73 34.24
C ILE A 475 4.11 18.20 34.26
N LYS A 476 4.16 18.83 35.44
CA LYS A 476 3.75 20.24 35.65
C LYS A 476 4.73 21.28 35.05
N GLY A 477 5.62 20.84 34.17
CA GLY A 477 6.78 21.59 33.70
C GLY A 477 6.65 22.22 32.30
N SER A 478 7.79 22.29 31.63
CA SER A 478 7.94 22.67 30.22
C SER A 478 7.34 21.60 29.31
N LEU A 479 6.80 21.99 28.15
CA LEU A 479 6.41 20.99 27.14
C LEU A 479 7.61 20.11 26.76
N SER A 480 8.82 20.66 26.77
CA SER A 480 10.06 19.96 26.44
C SER A 480 10.54 18.97 27.51
N ASP A 481 9.86 18.83 28.65
CA ASP A 481 10.26 17.88 29.69
C ASP A 481 9.84 16.42 29.37
N SER A 482 8.89 16.22 28.46
CA SER A 482 8.47 14.88 27.98
C SER A 482 9.00 14.58 26.58
N SER A 483 9.20 13.30 26.25
CA SER A 483 9.59 12.88 24.89
C SER A 483 8.60 13.36 23.83
N GLU A 484 7.31 13.20 24.07
CA GLU A 484 6.23 13.58 23.18
C GLU A 484 6.15 15.10 23.06
N GLY A 485 6.30 15.82 24.17
CA GLY A 485 6.31 17.27 24.13
C GLY A 485 7.54 17.82 23.41
N LYS A 486 8.72 17.18 23.50
CA LYS A 486 9.89 17.51 22.65
C LYS A 486 9.59 17.30 21.16
N ILE A 487 8.91 16.22 20.77
CA ILE A 487 8.50 15.97 19.38
C ILE A 487 7.59 17.10 18.88
N ALA A 488 6.56 17.46 19.64
CA ALA A 488 5.65 18.55 19.27
C ALA A 488 6.34 19.91 19.21
N ALA A 489 7.21 20.20 20.19
CA ALA A 489 7.97 21.43 20.25
C ALA A 489 8.99 21.53 19.11
N ALA A 490 9.61 20.42 18.70
CA ALA A 490 10.55 20.35 17.58
C ALA A 490 9.85 20.60 16.24
N PHE A 491 8.64 20.07 16.04
CA PHE A 491 7.82 20.43 14.89
C PHE A 491 7.58 21.95 14.81
N LEU A 492 7.16 22.56 15.93
CA LEU A 492 6.91 23.99 15.97
C LEU A 492 8.21 24.80 15.78
N LEU A 493 9.35 24.29 16.26
CA LEU A 493 10.67 24.88 16.02
C LEU A 493 11.04 24.84 14.54
N GLY A 494 10.83 23.71 13.86
CA GLY A 494 11.07 23.59 12.42
C GLY A 494 10.24 24.58 11.62
N PHE A 495 8.95 24.69 11.96
CA PHE A 495 8.06 25.68 11.34
C PHE A 495 8.53 27.11 11.62
N PHE A 496 8.95 27.41 12.86
CA PHE A 496 9.53 28.70 13.22
C PHE A 496 10.84 28.99 12.49
N ASP A 497 11.68 28.00 12.25
CA ASP A 497 12.93 28.14 11.50
C ASP A 497 12.68 28.46 10.01
N GLY A 498 11.60 27.95 9.43
CA GLY A 498 11.16 28.43 8.12
C GLY A 498 10.51 29.80 8.19
N ASP A 499 9.29 29.86 8.73
CA ASP A 499 8.38 31.01 8.61
C ASP A 499 8.25 31.88 9.89
N GLY A 500 9.19 31.75 10.82
CA GLY A 500 9.23 32.53 12.07
C GLY A 500 10.16 33.75 12.05
N HIS A 501 9.90 34.68 12.97
CA HIS A 501 10.70 35.87 13.24
C HIS A 501 11.09 35.93 14.72
N TYR A 502 12.38 36.11 14.97
CA TYR A 502 12.92 36.39 16.29
C TYR A 502 13.01 37.91 16.50
N GLY A 503 12.23 38.43 17.44
CA GLY A 503 12.14 39.88 17.73
C GLY A 503 13.12 40.37 18.79
N GLY A 504 14.02 39.52 19.28
CA GLY A 504 14.89 39.82 20.43
C GLY A 504 14.33 39.29 21.76
N GLY A 505 15.21 39.08 22.74
CA GLY A 505 14.84 38.56 24.07
C GLY A 505 14.19 37.17 24.00
N MET A 506 13.01 37.02 24.63
CA MET A 506 12.18 35.82 24.53
C MET A 506 10.91 36.08 23.70
N SER A 507 11.05 36.84 22.62
CA SER A 507 9.94 37.18 21.71
C SER A 507 10.10 36.48 20.36
N ALA A 508 9.12 35.64 20.01
CA ALA A 508 9.05 34.91 18.76
C ALA A 508 7.64 35.02 18.15
N GLU A 509 7.60 35.27 16.85
CA GLU A 509 6.37 35.24 16.04
C GLU A 509 6.50 34.20 14.94
N ILE A 510 5.41 33.52 14.59
CA ILE A 510 5.30 32.71 13.37
C ILE A 510 4.32 33.34 12.40
N TYR A 511 4.60 33.22 11.11
CA TYR A 511 3.74 33.72 10.02
C TYR A 511 3.13 32.56 9.24
N CYS A 512 1.93 32.75 8.72
CA CYS A 512 1.31 31.81 7.79
C CYS A 512 0.23 32.52 6.96
N SER A 513 0.07 32.15 5.69
CA SER A 513 -1.05 32.61 4.86
C SER A 513 -2.39 32.01 5.30
N LYS A 514 -2.36 30.81 5.90
CA LYS A 514 -3.55 30.06 6.32
C LYS A 514 -3.88 30.38 7.80
N LYS A 515 -4.92 31.19 8.02
CA LYS A 515 -5.36 31.55 9.38
C LYS A 515 -5.77 30.33 10.23
N GLY A 516 -6.44 29.35 9.60
CA GLY A 516 -6.90 28.11 10.25
C GLY A 516 -5.77 27.35 10.93
N PHE A 517 -4.63 27.19 10.24
CA PHE A 517 -3.41 26.59 10.78
C PHE A 517 -2.95 27.29 12.08
N LEU A 518 -2.86 28.62 12.07
CA LEU A 518 -2.46 29.37 13.28
C LEU A 518 -3.48 29.28 14.42
N ILE A 519 -4.79 29.17 14.12
CA ILE A 519 -5.83 28.93 15.13
C ILE A 519 -5.60 27.57 15.80
N GLN A 520 -5.30 26.54 15.03
CA GLN A 520 -5.02 25.22 15.56
C GLN A 520 -3.72 25.19 16.38
N ILE A 521 -2.63 25.79 15.89
CA ILE A 521 -1.38 25.95 16.68
C ILE A 521 -1.68 26.67 18.00
N LYS A 522 -2.43 27.78 17.93
CA LYS A 522 -2.84 28.53 19.13
C LYS A 522 -3.58 27.63 20.14
N GLN A 523 -4.55 26.85 19.68
CA GLN A 523 -5.37 25.97 20.53
C GLN A 523 -4.55 24.80 21.10
N ILE A 524 -3.78 24.11 20.26
CA ILE A 524 -2.99 22.93 20.62
C ILE A 524 -1.96 23.30 21.69
N PHE A 525 -1.18 24.34 21.44
CA PHE A 525 -0.10 24.78 22.34
C PHE A 525 -0.57 25.70 23.48
N GLY A 526 -1.87 26.06 23.53
CA GLY A 526 -2.42 26.89 24.62
C GLY A 526 -1.92 28.33 24.60
N ILE A 527 -1.68 28.90 23.42
CA ILE A 527 -1.16 30.26 23.26
C ILE A 527 -2.28 31.26 23.54
N THR A 528 -2.07 32.21 24.45
CA THR A 528 -3.07 33.23 24.80
C THR A 528 -3.09 34.39 23.80
N ASN A 529 -1.94 34.70 23.21
CA ASN A 529 -1.74 35.82 22.28
C ASN A 529 -2.71 35.79 21.09
N LEU A 530 -3.15 36.97 20.66
CA LEU A 530 -4.09 37.11 19.53
C LEU A 530 -3.38 36.89 18.18
N ILE A 531 -4.07 36.21 17.26
CA ILE A 531 -3.64 36.12 15.86
C ILE A 531 -3.93 37.46 15.20
N ARG A 532 -2.91 38.10 14.63
CA ARG A 532 -3.01 39.42 14.00
C ARG A 532 -2.83 39.29 12.48
N LYS A 533 -3.51 40.15 11.72
CA LYS A 533 -3.21 40.30 10.29
C LYS A 533 -1.81 40.88 10.11
N ALA A 534 -1.07 40.36 9.15
CA ALA A 534 0.20 40.88 8.67
C ALA A 534 0.05 41.13 7.16
N LYS A 535 0.55 42.28 6.69
CA LYS A 535 0.57 42.58 5.25
C LYS A 535 1.92 42.12 4.70
N LYS A 536 1.90 41.22 3.73
CA LYS A 536 3.10 40.83 2.96
C LYS A 536 2.97 41.43 1.57
N GLU A 537 3.82 42.38 1.25
CA GLU A 537 3.92 42.95 -0.10
C GLU A 537 4.91 42.08 -0.89
N ILE A 538 4.45 41.57 -2.03
CA ILE A 538 5.23 40.74 -2.94
C ILE A 538 5.13 41.38 -4.31
N VAL A 539 6.25 41.51 -5.02
CA VAL A 539 6.21 41.97 -6.41
C VAL A 539 5.92 40.77 -7.30
N ASP A 540 4.90 40.87 -8.14
CA ASP A 540 4.60 39.87 -9.16
C ASP A 540 5.73 39.81 -10.18
N GLU A 541 6.28 38.62 -10.44
CA GLU A 541 7.42 38.47 -11.35
C GLU A 541 7.04 38.75 -12.82
N ALA A 542 5.77 38.54 -13.21
CA ALA A 542 5.33 38.72 -14.58
C ALA A 542 4.91 40.16 -14.88
N THR A 543 4.22 40.83 -13.94
CA THR A 543 3.70 42.19 -14.15
C THR A 543 4.55 43.29 -13.50
N GLY A 544 5.39 42.95 -12.53
CA GLY A 544 6.11 43.94 -11.71
C GLY A 544 5.22 44.69 -10.71
N GLU A 545 3.94 44.34 -10.59
CA GLU A 545 3.00 44.99 -9.66
C GLU A 545 3.20 44.51 -8.21
N ILE A 546 2.97 45.40 -7.25
CA ILE A 546 2.99 45.04 -5.82
C ILE A 546 1.68 44.35 -5.45
N ILE A 547 1.71 43.03 -5.34
CA ILE A 547 0.61 42.22 -4.81
C ILE A 547 0.68 42.22 -3.28
N ARG A 548 -0.43 42.65 -2.66
CA ARG A 548 -0.61 42.53 -1.21
C ARG A 548 -1.26 41.20 -0.88
N ARG A 549 -0.48 40.25 -0.37
CA ARG A 549 -1.01 38.98 0.14
C ARG A 549 -1.38 39.12 1.61
N ASN A 550 -2.56 38.60 1.95
CA ASN A 550 -2.96 38.46 3.34
C ASN A 550 -2.06 37.41 3.99
N SER A 551 -1.40 37.79 5.08
CA SER A 551 -0.70 36.88 5.97
C SER A 551 -1.23 37.06 7.39
N TRP A 552 -1.03 36.07 8.23
CA TRP A 552 -1.38 36.11 9.64
C TRP A 552 -0.12 35.87 10.45
N ARG A 553 -0.07 36.43 11.65
CA ARG A 553 1.02 36.22 12.60
C ARG A 553 0.50 35.83 13.97
N LEU A 554 1.25 34.98 14.66
CA LEU A 554 0.97 34.52 16.02
C LEU A 554 2.25 34.65 16.86
N ALA A 555 2.18 35.43 17.94
CA ALA A 555 3.25 35.51 18.92
C ALA A 555 3.20 34.28 19.85
N LEU A 556 4.30 33.55 19.99
CA LEU A 556 4.35 32.29 20.75
C LEU A 556 4.35 32.51 22.27
N GLY A 557 4.85 33.65 22.74
CA GLY A 557 5.09 33.94 24.15
C GLY A 557 6.40 33.32 24.66
N PRO A 558 6.97 33.85 25.74
CA PRO A 558 8.33 33.53 26.17
C PRO A 558 8.51 32.06 26.59
N LYS A 559 7.56 31.51 27.37
CA LYS A 559 7.61 30.12 27.85
C LYS A 559 7.60 29.11 26.70
N LEU A 560 6.67 29.25 25.75
CA LEU A 560 6.62 28.34 24.62
C LEU A 560 7.84 28.50 23.71
N PHE A 561 8.35 29.73 23.56
CA PHE A 561 9.56 29.96 22.78
C PHE A 561 10.78 29.24 23.40
N GLU A 562 10.93 29.30 24.73
CA GLU A 562 11.93 28.51 25.46
C GLU A 562 11.77 27.00 25.20
N ASP A 563 10.55 26.48 25.35
CA ASP A 563 10.24 25.07 25.14
C ASP A 563 10.64 24.58 23.73
N ILE A 564 10.36 25.36 22.68
CA ILE A 564 10.76 24.99 21.32
C ILE A 564 12.27 25.08 21.11
N LEU A 565 12.98 26.04 21.71
CA LEU A 565 14.44 26.15 21.60
C LEU A 565 15.19 25.00 22.29
N LEU A 566 14.65 24.52 23.42
CA LEU A 566 15.17 23.39 24.19
C LEU A 566 14.87 22.03 23.55
N SER A 567 13.87 21.96 22.66
CA SER A 567 13.45 20.71 22.04
C SER A 567 14.51 20.10 21.11
N TYR A 568 15.26 20.93 20.40
CA TYR A 568 16.23 20.49 19.40
C TYR A 568 17.37 21.50 19.26
N GLY A 569 18.61 21.11 19.60
CA GLY A 569 19.77 22.02 19.64
C GLY A 569 20.29 22.45 18.26
N ASN A 570 20.09 21.60 17.23
CA ASN A 570 20.59 21.84 15.88
C ASN A 570 19.57 22.61 15.03
N SER A 571 19.04 23.72 15.54
CA SER A 571 18.15 24.62 14.79
C SER A 571 18.91 25.85 14.26
N MET A 572 18.25 26.76 13.53
CA MET A 572 18.90 27.92 12.92
C MET A 572 19.50 28.88 13.96
N LYS A 573 20.83 29.00 13.98
CA LYS A 573 21.57 29.85 14.93
C LYS A 573 21.06 31.29 14.98
N ARG A 574 20.79 31.89 13.80
CA ARG A 574 20.33 33.29 13.70
C ARG A 574 18.93 33.55 14.29
N LYS A 575 18.13 32.50 14.54
CA LYS A 575 16.81 32.62 15.16
C LYS A 575 16.84 32.29 16.66
N ARG A 576 18.03 32.06 17.23
CA ARG A 576 18.23 31.83 18.67
C ARG A 576 18.69 33.12 19.37
N PRO A 577 18.30 33.34 20.63
CA PRO A 577 18.92 34.37 21.47
C PRO A 577 20.41 34.09 21.66
N GLN A 578 21.26 35.13 21.70
CA GLN A 578 22.72 35.00 21.86
C GLN A 578 23.14 34.20 23.10
N ARG A 579 22.30 34.17 24.15
CA ARG A 579 22.56 33.44 25.40
C ARG A 579 22.21 31.95 25.34
N TYR A 580 21.61 31.48 24.24
CA TYR A 580 21.23 30.09 24.01
C TYR A 580 22.18 29.47 22.98
N ASP A 581 23.44 29.27 23.37
CA ASP A 581 24.43 28.56 22.54
C ASP A 581 24.28 27.03 22.56
N GLY A 582 23.32 26.51 23.35
CA GLY A 582 23.03 25.09 23.45
C GLY A 582 23.88 24.35 24.49
N SER A 583 24.67 25.06 25.31
CA SER A 583 25.38 24.44 26.43
C SER A 583 24.39 23.93 27.51
N PRO A 584 24.51 22.67 27.99
CA PRO A 584 23.59 22.08 28.96
C PRO A 584 23.52 22.79 30.33
N ASN A 585 24.47 23.66 30.64
CA ASN A 585 24.66 24.27 31.97
C ASN A 585 23.81 25.53 32.22
N PHE A 586 22.80 25.82 31.39
CA PHE A 586 22.02 27.05 31.52
C PHE A 586 21.08 27.07 32.74
N LYS A 587 20.61 25.91 33.23
CA LYS A 587 19.66 25.86 34.36
C LYS A 587 20.27 26.27 35.70
N ASP A 588 21.60 26.23 35.86
CA ASP A 588 22.24 26.45 37.17
C ASP A 588 22.57 27.93 37.47
N ASN A 589 22.60 28.80 36.46
CA ASN A 589 23.02 30.21 36.62
C ASN A 589 21.89 31.23 36.79
N GLN A 590 20.62 30.79 36.93
CA GLN A 590 19.48 31.68 37.22
C GLN A 590 18.89 31.52 38.64
N ILE A 591 19.52 30.70 39.50
CA ILE A 591 19.10 30.52 40.90
C ILE A 591 19.93 31.36 41.89
N ASN A 592 20.89 32.17 41.42
CA ASN A 592 21.65 33.11 42.25
C ASN A 592 21.25 34.57 42.01
#